data_AF-A0A9E2JFY6-F1
#
_entry.id   AF-A0A9E2JFY6-F1
#
_cell.length_a   1.000
_cell.length_b   1.000
_cell.length_c   1.000
_cell.angle_alpha   90.00
_cell.angle_beta   90.00
_cell.angle_gamma   90.00
#
_symmetry.space_group_name_H-M   'P 1'
#
loop_
_entity.id
_entity.type
_entity.pdbx_description
1 polymer ?
#
loop_
_entity_poly.entity_id
_entity_poly.type
_entity_poly.pdbx_seq_one_letter_code
_entity_poly.pdbx_strand_id
1 'polypeptide(L)'
;MTIYRLADGDTVDTERELDFEQRNFIQKMMIHAHLDVSLEAFRARWRVPGNPVWNGTARLSCPSPAVRILLDLEEKVRKKKALSQV
;
A
#
# COMPACT_ATOMS: atom_id res chain seq x y z
N MET A 1 -4.23 -7.10 -18.06
CA MET A 1 -3.67 -7.84 -16.92
C MET A 1 -2.58 -7.01 -16.26
N THR A 2 -2.92 -6.31 -15.18
CA THR A 2 -1.96 -5.50 -14.41
C THR A 2 -1.65 -6.23 -13.11
N ILE A 3 -0.47 -6.84 -13.03
CA ILE A 3 -0.03 -7.61 -11.87
C ILE A 3 0.89 -6.76 -10.98
N TYR A 4 0.53 -6.65 -9.70
CA TYR A 4 1.42 -6.13 -8.67
C TYR A 4 2.19 -7.29 -8.05
N ARG A 5 3.51 -7.14 -7.90
CA ARG A 5 4.36 -8.13 -7.23
C ARG A 5 4.77 -7.61 -5.85
N LEU A 6 4.38 -8.36 -4.82
CA LEU A 6 4.72 -8.11 -3.43
C LEU A 6 6.18 -8.52 -3.16
N ALA A 7 6.77 -8.00 -2.08
CA ALA A 7 8.15 -8.26 -1.70
C ALA A 7 8.42 -9.72 -1.28
N ASP A 8 7.39 -10.43 -0.82
CA ASP A 8 7.44 -11.87 -0.49
C ASP A 8 7.39 -12.78 -1.72
N GLY A 9 7.19 -12.21 -2.91
CA GLY A 9 7.12 -12.93 -4.17
C GLY A 9 5.70 -13.22 -4.65
N ASP A 10 4.69 -13.00 -3.81
CA ASP A 10 3.28 -13.15 -4.19
C ASP A 10 2.84 -12.08 -5.17
N THR A 11 1.75 -12.35 -5.86
CA THR A 11 1.16 -11.45 -6.85
C THR A 11 -0.27 -11.10 -6.50
N VAL A 12 -0.67 -9.88 -6.88
CA VAL A 12 -2.06 -9.42 -6.86
C VAL A 12 -2.42 -8.97 -8.26
N ASP A 13 -3.43 -9.60 -8.86
CA ASP A 13 -4.03 -9.15 -10.11
C ASP A 13 -4.93 -7.95 -9.85
N THR A 14 -4.36 -6.75 -9.97
CA THR A 14 -5.06 -5.50 -9.64
C THR A 14 -6.25 -5.21 -10.54
N GLU A 15 -6.35 -5.84 -11.70
CA GLU A 15 -7.49 -5.68 -12.60
C GLU A 15 -8.69 -6.51 -12.13
N ARG A 16 -8.43 -7.72 -11.59
CA ARG A 16 -9.47 -8.68 -11.19
C ARG A 16 -9.80 -8.62 -9.70
N GLU A 17 -8.81 -8.35 -8.85
CA GLU A 17 -8.92 -8.47 -7.40
C GLU A 17 -9.20 -7.14 -6.69
N LEU A 18 -9.03 -6.01 -7.37
CA LEU A 18 -9.34 -4.68 -6.85
C LEU A 18 -10.50 -4.08 -7.61
N ASP A 19 -11.34 -3.33 -6.90
CA ASP A 19 -12.33 -2.46 -7.54
C ASP A 19 -11.69 -1.16 -8.08
N PHE A 20 -12.49 -0.36 -8.78
CA PHE A 20 -12.03 0.90 -9.38
C PHE A 20 -11.49 1.88 -8.34
N GLU A 21 -12.14 2.03 -7.19
CA GLU A 21 -11.73 2.96 -6.16
C GLU A 21 -10.42 2.51 -5.50
N GLN A 22 -10.31 1.23 -5.17
CA GLN A 22 -9.11 0.62 -4.64
C GLN A 22 -7.93 0.80 -5.58
N ARG A 23 -8.11 0.54 -6.89
CA ARG A 23 -7.05 0.79 -7.89
C ARG A 23 -6.60 2.24 -7.90
N ASN A 24 -7.55 3.18 -7.92
CA ASN A 24 -7.25 4.61 -7.94
C ASN A 24 -6.47 5.04 -6.68
N PHE A 25 -6.87 4.56 -5.51
CA PHE A 25 -6.16 4.85 -4.26
C PHE A 25 -4.78 4.20 -4.21
N ILE A 26 -4.64 2.94 -4.63
CA ILE A 26 -3.34 2.26 -4.71
C ILE A 26 -2.38 3.01 -5.64
N GLN A 27 -2.84 3.48 -6.80
CA GLN A 27 -2.01 4.30 -7.70
C GLN A 27 -1.52 5.58 -7.02
N LYS A 28 -2.40 6.30 -6.30
CA LYS A 28 -2.01 7.49 -5.53
C LYS A 28 -1.02 7.16 -4.40
N MET A 29 -1.21 6.04 -3.72
CA MET A 29 -0.31 5.55 -2.68
C MET A 29 1.08 5.21 -3.24
N MET A 30 1.14 4.55 -4.40
CA MET A 30 2.40 4.25 -5.08
C MET A 30 3.16 5.54 -5.39
N ILE A 31 2.50 6.53 -6.02
CA ILE A 31 3.10 7.84 -6.31
C ILE A 31 3.61 8.48 -5.01
N HIS A 32 2.80 8.50 -3.95
CA HIS A 32 3.18 9.09 -2.67
C HIS A 32 4.38 8.38 -2.03
N ALA A 33 4.48 7.05 -2.15
CA ALA A 33 5.63 6.27 -1.68
C ALA A 33 6.93 6.56 -2.46
N HIS A 34 6.87 7.26 -3.59
CA HIS A 34 8.03 7.75 -4.32
C HIS A 34 8.48 9.17 -3.92
N LEU A 35 7.65 9.93 -3.19
CA LEU A 35 7.92 11.33 -2.83
C LEU A 35 8.74 11.50 -1.52
N ASP A 36 9.60 10.54 -1.20
CA ASP A 36 10.47 10.52 0.00
C ASP A 36 9.76 10.90 1.34
N VAL A 37 8.53 10.42 1.49
CA VAL A 37 7.73 10.67 2.70
C VAL A 37 8.15 9.74 3.85
N SER A 38 7.97 10.19 5.10
CA SER A 38 8.15 9.32 6.26
C SER A 38 7.04 8.27 6.34
N LEU A 39 7.34 7.12 6.96
CA LEU A 39 6.35 6.06 7.20
C LEU A 39 5.15 6.57 8.03
N GLU A 40 5.40 7.42 9.03
CA GLU A 40 4.33 8.05 9.82
C GLU A 40 3.45 8.94 8.95
N ALA A 41 4.02 9.82 8.13
CA ALA A 41 3.26 10.68 7.24
C ALA A 41 2.45 9.87 6.22
N PHE A 42 3.04 8.78 5.72
CA PHE A 42 2.35 7.85 4.83
C PHE A 42 1.15 7.19 5.52
N ARG A 43 1.32 6.66 6.73
CA ARG A 43 0.24 6.06 7.52
C ARG A 43 -0.83 7.06 7.90
N ALA A 44 -0.47 8.26 8.34
CA ALA A 44 -1.42 9.30 8.70
C ALA A 44 -2.31 9.70 7.52
N ARG A 45 -1.77 9.70 6.30
CA ARG A 45 -2.53 10.02 5.08
C ARG A 45 -3.49 8.91 4.67
N TRP A 46 -3.09 7.65 4.81
CA TRP A 46 -3.79 6.53 4.19
C TRP A 46 -4.55 5.63 5.17
N ARG A 47 -4.16 5.56 6.44
CA ARG A 47 -4.85 4.76 7.47
C ARG A 47 -5.98 5.52 8.15
N VAL A 48 -6.83 6.17 7.36
CA VAL A 48 -7.96 6.97 7.83
C VAL A 48 -9.29 6.21 7.64
N PRO A 49 -10.30 6.44 8.50
CA PRO A 49 -11.64 5.91 8.28
C PRO A 49 -12.19 6.34 6.91
N GLY A 50 -12.83 5.42 6.19
CA GLY A 50 -13.41 5.69 4.88
C GLY A 50 -12.44 5.61 3.70
N ASN A 51 -11.18 5.21 3.90
CA ASN A 51 -10.29 4.90 2.78
C ASN A 51 -10.70 3.53 2.16
N PRO A 52 -11.02 3.45 0.86
CA PRO A 52 -11.41 2.20 0.20
C PRO A 52 -10.42 1.04 0.36
N VAL A 53 -9.13 1.35 0.57
CA VAL A 53 -8.05 0.39 0.81
C VAL A 53 -7.92 0.06 2.30
N TRP A 54 -8.14 1.03 3.20
CA TRP A 54 -7.95 0.87 4.64
C TRP A 54 -9.26 1.03 5.42
N ASN A 55 -9.80 -0.10 5.89
CA ASN A 55 -11.05 -0.16 6.66
C ASN A 55 -10.83 -0.60 8.12
N GLY A 56 -9.68 -0.27 8.72
CA GLY A 56 -9.39 -0.51 10.14
C GLY A 56 -8.51 -1.73 10.44
N THR A 57 -8.25 -1.95 11.73
CA THR A 57 -7.27 -2.92 12.26
C THR A 57 -7.67 -4.39 12.12
N ALA A 58 -8.96 -4.68 11.97
CA ALA A 58 -9.48 -6.04 11.85
C ALA A 58 -8.94 -6.81 10.62
N ARG A 59 -8.37 -6.12 9.63
CA ARG A 59 -7.79 -6.73 8.43
C ARG A 59 -6.30 -7.07 8.54
N LEU A 60 -5.65 -6.86 9.68
CA LEU A 60 -4.25 -7.30 9.87
C LEU A 60 -4.13 -8.82 10.04
N SER A 61 -5.18 -9.50 10.48
CA SER A 61 -5.22 -10.97 10.59
C SER A 61 -5.56 -11.67 9.27
N CYS A 62 -6.31 -11.00 8.39
CA CYS A 62 -6.65 -11.49 7.04
C CYS A 62 -6.73 -10.30 6.06
N PRO A 63 -5.59 -9.87 5.51
CA PRO A 63 -5.54 -8.67 4.67
C PRO A 63 -6.13 -8.95 3.29
N SER A 64 -7.03 -8.06 2.84
CA SER A 64 -7.52 -8.08 1.46
C SER A 64 -6.40 -7.74 0.46
N PRO A 65 -6.52 -8.09 -0.83
CA PRO A 65 -5.47 -7.82 -1.83
C PRO A 65 -4.99 -6.36 -1.84
N ALA A 66 -5.91 -5.38 -1.77
CA ALA A 66 -5.56 -3.97 -1.66
C ALA A 66 -4.76 -3.64 -0.38
N VAL A 67 -5.10 -4.24 0.77
CA VAL A 67 -4.39 -4.04 2.05
C VAL A 67 -2.99 -4.65 1.97
N ARG A 68 -2.83 -5.81 1.32
CA ARG A 68 -1.52 -6.42 1.11
C ARG A 68 -0.58 -5.49 0.34
N ILE A 69 -1.08 -4.87 -0.73
CA ILE A 69 -0.31 -3.87 -1.50
C ILE A 69 0.02 -2.65 -0.64
N LEU A 70 -0.92 -2.14 0.15
CA LEU A 70 -0.66 -1.02 1.07
C LEU A 70 0.46 -1.35 2.07
N LEU A 71 0.44 -2.53 2.68
CA LEU A 71 1.46 -2.97 3.64
C LEU A 71 2.83 -3.11 2.96
N ASP A 72 2.86 -3.65 1.74
CA ASP A 72 4.08 -3.73 0.94
C ASP A 72 4.66 -2.33 0.60
N LEU A 73 3.80 -1.36 0.28
CA LEU A 73 4.22 0.02 0.07
C LEU A 73 4.76 0.67 1.34
N GLU A 74 4.15 0.42 2.50
CA GLU A 74 4.68 0.87 3.79
C GLU A 74 6.08 0.31 4.06
N GLU A 75 6.31 -0.97 3.77
CA GLU A 75 7.61 -1.59 3.88
C GLU A 75 8.65 -0.95 2.95
N LYS A 76 8.26 -0.66 1.71
CA LYS A 76 9.12 0.04 0.73
C LYS A 76 9.50 1.44 1.21
N VAL A 77 8.55 2.20 1.73
CA VAL A 77 8.79 3.53 2.32
C VAL A 77 9.76 3.42 3.50
N ARG A 78 9.54 2.45 4.40
CA ARG A 78 10.41 2.19 5.55
C ARG A 78 11.85 1.88 5.11
N LYS A 79 12.02 1.00 4.13
CA LYS A 79 13.34 0.60 3.60
C LYS A 79 14.05 1.76 2.90
N LYS A 80 13.35 2.53 2.06
CA LYS A 80 13.93 3.71 1.39
C LYS A 80 14.50 4.70 2.40
N LYS A 81 13.76 5.02 3.45
CA LYS A 81 14.23 5.96 4.47
C LYS A 81 15.46 5.44 5.23
N ALA A 82 15.55 4.13 5.46
CA ALA A 82 16.73 3.50 6.07
C ALA A 82 17.98 3.57 5.18
N LEU A 83 17.80 3.51 3.86
CA LEU A 83 18.88 3.65 2.87
C LEU A 83 19.30 5.11 2.66
N SER A 84 18.38 6.07 2.72
CA SER A 84 18.69 7.51 2.59
C SER A 84 19.38 8.13 3.82
N GLN A 85 19.49 7.39 4.93
CA GLN A 85 20.16 7.83 6.16
C GLN A 85 21.61 7.32 6.30
N VAL A 86 22.17 6.73 5.23
CA VAL A 86 23.58 6.32 5.11
C VAL A 86 24.30 7.21 4.10
#